data_AF-A0A2P1AFU0-F1
#
_entry.id   AF-A0A2P1AFU0-F1
#
_cell.length_a   1.000
_cell.length_b   1.000
_cell.length_c   1.000
_cell.angle_alpha   90.00
_cell.angle_beta   90.00
_cell.angle_gamma   90.00
#
_symmetry.space_group_name_H-M   'P 1'
#
loop_
_entity.id
_entity.type
_entity.pdbx_description
1 polymer ?
#
loop_
_entity_poly.entity_id
_entity_poly.type
_entity_poly.pdbx_seq_one_letter_code
_entity_poly.pdbx_strand_id
1 'polypeptide(L)'
;ADGSIITFENTELTFSANNGLDDIIDLQRPILNAHNISAGDFIQFAGAVGVANCPGAPRPEFLLGRPAARAASPAGLIPEPFDSLDTILARFKDAGFSPAEVVALLASHTIAAADHVDESIPGSPFDSTP
;
A
#
# COMPACT_ATOMS: atom_id res chain seq x y z
N ALA A 1 8.89 -0.58 5.99
CA ALA A 1 8.42 0.60 5.24
C ALA A 1 9.61 1.50 4.95
N ASP A 2 10.35 1.21 3.88
CA ASP A 2 11.61 1.87 3.49
C ASP A 2 11.55 2.49 2.08
N GLY A 3 10.43 2.32 1.38
CA GLY A 3 10.24 2.83 0.02
C GLY A 3 10.90 1.96 -1.05
N SER A 4 11.18 0.69 -0.74
CA SER A 4 11.75 -0.27 -1.69
C SER A 4 10.92 -0.38 -2.97
N ILE A 5 9.59 -0.34 -2.88
CA ILE A 5 8.69 -0.44 -4.04
C ILE A 5 8.87 0.68 -5.07
N ILE A 6 9.26 1.89 -4.64
CA ILE A 6 9.63 2.99 -5.55
C ILE A 6 11.09 2.85 -6.00
N THR A 7 11.98 2.44 -5.08
CA THR A 7 13.43 2.42 -5.30
C THR A 7 13.86 1.28 -6.24
N PHE A 8 13.17 0.14 -6.15
CA PHE A 8 13.42 -1.09 -6.88
C PHE A 8 12.20 -1.51 -7.69
N GLU A 9 11.48 -0.53 -8.24
CA GLU A 9 10.23 -0.75 -8.97
C GLU A 9 10.34 -1.77 -10.11
N ASN A 10 11.47 -1.77 -10.84
CA ASN A 10 11.72 -2.69 -11.94
C ASN A 10 11.73 -4.16 -11.52
N THR A 11 11.89 -4.43 -10.21
CA THR A 11 11.76 -5.75 -9.61
C THR A 11 10.42 -5.91 -8.93
N GLU A 12 10.06 -5.01 -8.01
CA GLU A 12 8.88 -5.20 -7.15
C GLU A 12 7.55 -5.09 -7.90
N LEU A 13 7.47 -4.28 -8.97
CA LEU A 13 6.27 -4.18 -9.79
C LEU A 13 6.10 -5.35 -10.78
N THR A 14 7.06 -6.28 -10.81
CA THR A 14 6.90 -7.56 -11.54
C THR A 14 6.12 -8.60 -10.75
N PHE A 15 5.86 -8.36 -9.46
CA PHE A 15 5.11 -9.29 -8.61
C PHE A 15 3.61 -9.15 -8.86
N SER A 16 2.90 -10.27 -9.03
CA SER A 16 1.45 -10.29 -9.33
C SER A 16 0.63 -9.47 -8.34
N ALA A 17 0.95 -9.59 -7.05
CA ALA A 17 0.26 -8.91 -5.96
C ALA A 17 0.42 -7.37 -5.96
N ASN A 18 1.35 -6.82 -6.76
CA ASN A 18 1.59 -5.38 -6.89
C ASN A 18 1.01 -4.78 -8.19
N ASN A 19 0.20 -5.55 -8.94
CA ASN A 19 -0.37 -5.08 -10.20
C ASN A 19 -1.19 -3.78 -10.01
N GLY A 20 -0.93 -2.77 -10.86
CA GLY A 20 -1.58 -1.45 -10.83
C GLY A 20 -0.93 -0.41 -9.91
N LEU A 21 0.17 -0.74 -9.20
CA LEU A 21 0.88 0.23 -8.36
C LEU A 21 1.85 1.12 -9.13
N ASP A 22 2.17 0.80 -10.38
CA ASP A 22 2.98 1.62 -11.29
C ASP A 22 2.39 3.01 -11.50
N ASP A 23 1.08 3.10 -11.75
CA ASP A 23 0.38 4.36 -12.00
C ASP A 23 0.58 5.36 -10.86
N ILE A 24 0.34 4.94 -9.61
CA ILE A 24 0.49 5.83 -8.45
C ILE A 24 1.96 6.16 -8.15
N ILE A 25 2.88 5.23 -8.41
CA ILE A 25 4.31 5.47 -8.25
C ILE A 25 4.79 6.54 -9.24
N ASP A 26 4.35 6.47 -10.50
CA ASP A 26 4.69 7.45 -11.53
C ASP A 26 4.06 8.83 -11.24
N LEU A 27 2.83 8.86 -10.71
CA LEU A 27 2.20 10.11 -10.25
C LEU A 27 2.93 10.75 -9.06
N GLN A 28 3.46 9.94 -8.15
CA GLN A 28 4.17 10.41 -6.96
C GLN A 28 5.60 10.86 -7.25
N ARG A 29 6.26 10.28 -8.27
CA ARG A 29 7.68 10.47 -8.56
C ARG A 29 8.10 11.93 -8.77
N PRO A 30 7.39 12.79 -9.52
CA PRO A 30 7.77 14.19 -9.66
C PRO A 30 7.75 14.95 -8.32
N ILE A 31 6.80 14.62 -7.44
CA ILE A 31 6.67 15.25 -6.12
C ILE A 31 7.81 14.77 -5.23
N LEU A 32 8.07 13.45 -5.20
CA LEU A 32 9.21 12.89 -4.47
C LEU A 32 10.53 13.53 -4.92
N ASN A 33 10.77 13.64 -6.23
CA ASN A 33 12.01 14.22 -6.78
C ASN A 33 12.15 15.73 -6.51
N ALA A 34 11.04 16.45 -6.33
CA ALA A 34 11.03 17.87 -6.01
C ALA A 34 11.36 18.17 -4.54
N HIS A 35 11.35 17.15 -3.66
CA HIS A 35 11.55 17.30 -2.23
C HIS A 35 12.67 16.40 -1.72
N ASN A 36 13.49 16.91 -0.78
CA ASN A 36 14.56 16.12 -0.16
C ASN A 36 14.01 15.20 0.95
N ILE A 37 13.20 14.21 0.57
CA ILE A 37 12.55 13.24 1.45
C ILE A 37 12.79 11.82 0.91
N SER A 38 12.89 10.82 1.80
CA SER A 38 13.04 9.43 1.36
C SER A 38 11.74 8.91 0.75
N ALA A 39 11.83 7.96 -0.18
CA ALA A 39 10.64 7.30 -0.75
C ALA A 39 9.75 6.67 0.34
N GLY A 40 10.36 6.04 1.34
CA GLY A 40 9.63 5.45 2.46
C GLY A 40 8.87 6.49 3.28
N ASP A 41 9.47 7.65 3.54
CA ASP A 41 8.79 8.73 4.25
C ASP A 41 7.67 9.33 3.40
N PHE A 42 7.92 9.53 2.11
CA PHE A 42 6.93 10.11 1.20
C PHE A 42 5.68 9.23 1.06
N ILE A 43 5.83 7.91 0.88
CA ILE A 43 4.68 6.97 0.80
C ILE A 43 3.80 7.10 2.04
N GLN A 44 4.41 7.14 3.23
CA GLN A 44 3.69 7.17 4.49
C GLN A 44 3.07 8.55 4.76
N PHE A 45 3.73 9.62 4.32
CA PHE A 45 3.18 10.97 4.33
C PHE A 45 1.97 11.10 3.42
N ALA A 46 2.08 10.65 2.17
CA ALA A 46 1.02 10.67 1.19
C ALA A 46 -0.21 9.88 1.66
N GLY A 47 -0.01 8.69 2.24
CA GLY A 47 -1.08 7.91 2.85
C GLY A 47 -1.76 8.62 4.01
N ALA A 48 -1.00 9.18 4.95
CA ALA A 48 -1.56 9.90 6.10
C ALA A 48 -2.37 11.14 5.68
N VAL A 49 -1.88 11.92 4.70
CA VAL A 49 -2.59 13.07 4.14
C VAL A 49 -3.83 12.64 3.35
N GLY A 50 -3.72 11.58 2.55
CA GLY A 50 -4.84 11.04 1.77
C GLY A 50 -5.99 10.60 2.66
N VAL A 51 -5.70 9.79 3.69
CA VAL A 51 -6.71 9.36 4.68
C VAL A 51 -7.34 10.55 5.39
N ALA A 52 -6.55 11.57 5.76
CA ALA A 52 -7.07 12.75 6.45
C ALA A 52 -8.04 13.61 5.61
N ASN A 53 -8.09 13.41 4.29
CA ASN A 53 -9.06 14.08 3.41
C ASN A 53 -10.42 13.37 3.37
N CYS A 54 -10.51 12.13 3.84
CA CYS A 54 -11.74 11.35 3.83
C CYS A 54 -12.61 11.72 5.06
N PRO A 55 -13.89 12.10 4.88
CA PRO A 55 -14.77 12.43 5.99
C PRO A 55 -14.92 11.27 6.99
N GLY A 56 -14.73 11.55 8.28
CA GLY A 56 -14.85 10.55 9.34
C GLY A 56 -13.63 9.64 9.52
N ALA A 57 -12.61 9.78 8.67
CA ALA A 57 -11.38 9.01 8.80
C ALA A 57 -10.57 9.42 10.05
N PRO A 58 -9.78 8.49 10.62
CA PRO A 58 -8.81 8.84 11.64
C PRO A 58 -7.73 9.76 11.04
N ARG A 59 -6.92 10.35 11.92
CA ARG A 59 -5.70 11.07 11.51
C ARG A 59 -4.48 10.21 11.86
N PRO A 60 -3.90 9.47 10.91
CA PRO A 60 -2.73 8.64 11.18
C PRO A 60 -1.56 9.50 11.69
N GLU A 61 -0.77 8.92 12.60
CA GLU A 61 0.51 9.52 12.98
C GLU A 61 1.48 9.47 11.80
N PHE A 62 2.22 10.56 11.60
CA PHE A 62 3.32 10.61 10.64
C PHE A 62 4.64 10.83 11.38
N LEU A 63 5.54 9.87 11.24
CA LEU A 63 6.93 9.95 11.69
C LEU A 63 7.84 10.06 10.46
N LEU A 64 8.90 10.87 10.56
CA LEU A 64 9.89 11.11 9.51
C LEU A 64 11.24 10.47 9.90
N GLY A 65 12.01 10.00 8.92
CA GLY A 65 13.38 9.52 9.12
C GLY A 65 13.64 8.11 8.60
N ARG A 66 12.80 7.58 7.70
CA ARG A 66 13.04 6.26 7.10
C ARG A 66 14.31 6.30 6.25
N PRO A 67 15.24 5.33 6.45
CA PRO A 67 16.42 5.22 5.61
C PRO A 67 16.03 4.81 4.19
N ALA A 68 16.91 5.08 3.23
CA ALA A 68 16.77 4.55 1.88
C ALA A 68 16.74 3.01 1.90
N ALA A 69 15.87 2.43 1.09
CA ALA A 69 15.80 0.98 0.90
C ALA A 69 17.14 0.42 0.41
N ARG A 70 17.50 -0.77 0.91
CA ARG A 70 18.81 -1.40 0.63
C ARG A 70 18.76 -2.48 -0.44
N ALA A 71 17.59 -3.08 -0.63
CA ALA A 71 17.34 -4.12 -1.62
C ALA A 71 15.84 -4.16 -1.94
N ALA A 72 15.49 -4.78 -3.07
CA ALA A 72 14.11 -5.11 -3.40
C ALA A 72 13.54 -6.09 -2.37
N SER A 73 12.24 -5.99 -2.10
CA SER A 73 11.51 -6.98 -1.34
C SER A 73 11.56 -8.36 -2.02
N PRO A 74 11.64 -9.47 -1.26
CA PRO A 74 11.29 -10.77 -1.77
C PRO A 74 9.85 -10.81 -2.32
N ALA A 75 9.60 -11.65 -3.32
CA ALA A 75 8.26 -11.93 -3.81
C ALA A 75 7.42 -12.71 -2.78
N GLY A 76 6.09 -12.68 -2.92
CA GLY A 76 5.16 -13.47 -2.10
C GLY A 76 4.97 -12.96 -0.66
N LEU A 77 5.33 -11.70 -0.38
CA LEU A 77 5.14 -11.08 0.93
C LEU A 77 3.84 -10.27 1.04
N ILE A 78 3.20 -9.96 -0.09
CA ILE A 78 1.91 -9.27 -0.15
C ILE A 78 0.81 -10.32 -0.32
N PRO A 79 -0.21 -10.37 0.56
CA PRO A 79 -1.33 -11.29 0.40
C PRO A 79 -2.13 -11.03 -0.89
N GLU A 80 -2.56 -12.10 -1.56
CA GLU A 80 -3.43 -12.04 -2.74
C GLU A 80 -4.90 -12.24 -2.34
N PRO A 81 -5.88 -11.70 -3.10
CA PRO A 81 -7.29 -11.77 -2.73
C PRO A 81 -7.88 -13.19 -2.75
N PHE A 82 -7.18 -14.15 -3.36
CA PHE A 82 -7.54 -15.56 -3.41
C PHE A 82 -6.77 -16.44 -2.41
N ASP A 83 -5.91 -15.84 -1.57
CA ASP A 83 -5.26 -16.55 -0.49
C ASP A 83 -6.28 -17.02 0.56
N SER A 84 -6.01 -18.18 1.16
CA SER A 84 -6.81 -18.67 2.28
C SER A 84 -6.65 -17.75 3.50
N LEU A 85 -7.66 -17.72 4.38
CA LEU A 85 -7.57 -16.96 5.63
C LEU A 85 -6.36 -17.36 6.48
N ASP A 86 -6.04 -18.65 6.55
CA ASP A 86 -4.87 -19.14 7.29
C ASP A 86 -3.56 -18.60 6.70
N THR A 87 -3.45 -18.55 5.37
CA THR A 87 -2.31 -17.95 4.67
C THR A 87 -2.17 -16.46 5.00
N ILE A 88 -3.27 -15.70 4.91
CA ILE A 88 -3.30 -14.26 5.18
C ILE A 88 -2.89 -13.99 6.65
N LEU A 89 -3.53 -14.66 7.61
CA LEU A 89 -3.24 -14.45 9.03
C LEU A 89 -1.81 -14.89 9.39
N ALA A 90 -1.28 -15.95 8.77
CA ALA A 90 0.11 -16.34 8.97
C ALA A 90 1.09 -15.28 8.46
N ARG A 91 0.84 -14.70 7.27
CA ARG A 91 1.67 -13.63 6.67
C ARG A 91 1.65 -12.35 7.51
N PHE A 92 0.48 -11.93 7.98
CA PHE A 92 0.36 -10.77 8.87
C PHE A 92 1.00 -11.02 10.24
N LYS A 93 0.87 -12.23 10.78
CA LYS A 93 1.54 -12.63 12.03
C LYS A 93 3.06 -12.57 11.90
N ASP A 94 3.63 -13.03 10.79
CA ASP A 94 5.06 -12.91 10.50
C ASP A 94 5.50 -11.43 10.40
N ALA A 95 4.61 -10.54 9.93
CA ALA A 95 4.82 -9.09 9.94
C ALA A 95 4.54 -8.41 11.30
N GLY A 96 4.13 -9.16 12.32
CA GLY A 96 3.91 -8.67 13.69
C GLY A 96 2.49 -8.27 14.05
N PHE A 97 1.48 -8.62 13.24
CA PHE A 97 0.08 -8.27 13.49
C PHE A 97 -0.75 -9.44 14.03
N SER A 98 -1.66 -9.14 14.95
CA SER A 98 -2.72 -10.03 15.40
C SER A 98 -3.89 -10.08 14.40
N PRO A 99 -4.74 -11.13 14.42
CA PRO A 99 -5.92 -11.18 13.56
C PRO A 99 -6.87 -9.98 13.73
N ALA A 100 -7.00 -9.44 14.94
CA ALA A 100 -7.81 -8.24 15.17
C ALA A 100 -7.23 -7.00 14.48
N GLU A 101 -5.90 -6.86 14.45
CA GLU A 101 -5.23 -5.79 13.72
C GLU A 101 -5.33 -5.97 12.21
N VAL A 102 -5.33 -7.21 11.68
CA VAL A 102 -5.60 -7.46 10.25
C VAL A 102 -6.99 -6.95 9.86
N VAL A 103 -8.01 -7.27 10.67
CA VAL A 103 -9.37 -6.77 10.45
C VAL A 103 -9.41 -5.25 10.54
N ALA A 104 -8.72 -4.64 11.50
CA ALA A 104 -8.64 -3.19 11.63
C ALA A 104 -7.95 -2.52 10.42
N LEU A 105 -6.88 -3.11 9.90
CA LEU A 105 -6.16 -2.61 8.72
C LEU A 105 -7.02 -2.70 7.45
N LEU A 106 -7.85 -3.74 7.31
CA LEU A 106 -8.80 -3.89 6.21
C LEU A 106 -9.90 -2.82 6.19
N ALA A 107 -10.05 -2.00 7.24
CA ALA A 107 -10.89 -0.81 7.17
C ALA A 107 -10.46 0.16 6.06
N SER A 108 -9.23 0.07 5.57
CA SER A 108 -8.78 0.79 4.36
C SER A 108 -9.67 0.53 3.14
N HIS A 109 -10.33 -0.63 3.07
CA HIS A 109 -11.23 -0.96 1.96
C HIS A 109 -12.52 -0.13 1.93
N THR A 110 -12.81 0.67 2.96
CA THR A 110 -13.97 1.59 2.96
C THR A 110 -13.75 2.86 2.13
N ILE A 111 -12.52 3.12 1.70
CA ILE A 111 -12.14 4.26 0.84
C ILE A 111 -11.31 3.76 -0.35
N ALA A 112 -11.80 2.70 -1.00
CA ALA A 112 -11.05 1.97 -2.01
C ALA A 112 -11.93 1.37 -3.11
N ALA A 113 -11.28 1.06 -4.22
CA ALA A 113 -11.85 0.40 -5.39
C ALA A 113 -10.83 -0.58 -6.00
N ALA A 114 -11.29 -1.41 -6.93
CA ALA A 114 -10.45 -2.34 -7.68
C ALA A 114 -10.44 -2.03 -9.18
N ASP A 115 -9.24 -2.01 -9.76
CA ASP A 115 -9.04 -1.77 -11.20
C ASP A 115 -8.73 -3.06 -11.99
N HIS A 116 -7.95 -3.97 -11.41
CA HIS A 116 -7.36 -5.12 -12.12
C HIS A 116 -7.91 -6.50 -11.73
N VAL A 117 -8.92 -6.56 -10.85
CA VAL A 117 -9.60 -7.83 -10.53
C VAL A 117 -10.57 -8.22 -11.64
N ASP A 118 -11.33 -7.25 -12.14
CA ASP A 118 -12.17 -7.36 -13.33
C ASP A 118 -11.92 -6.14 -14.22
N GLU A 119 -11.08 -6.33 -15.24
CA GLU A 119 -10.66 -5.25 -16.15
C GLU A 119 -11.80 -4.71 -17.04
N SER A 120 -12.98 -5.34 -17.04
CA SER A 120 -14.16 -4.81 -17.74
C SER A 120 -14.87 -3.68 -17.00
N ILE A 121 -14.59 -3.53 -15.70
CA ILE A 121 -15.23 -2.56 -14.78
C ILE A 121 -14.22 -1.95 -13.79
N PRO A 122 -13.14 -1.29 -14.25
CA PRO A 122 -12.17 -0.67 -13.37
C PRO A 122 -12.81 0.44 -12.51
N GLY A 123 -12.27 0.67 -11.32
CA GLY A 123 -12.80 1.62 -10.35
C GLY A 123 -14.04 1.13 -9.59
N SER A 124 -14.34 -0.18 -9.63
CA SER A 124 -15.45 -0.75 -8.87
C SER A 124 -15.18 -0.67 -7.36
N PRO A 125 -15.98 0.05 -6.57
CA PRO A 125 -15.71 0.26 -5.14
C PRO A 125 -16.04 -0.98 -4.31
N PHE A 126 -15.39 -1.13 -3.17
CA PHE A 126 -15.65 -2.24 -2.25
C PHE A 126 -16.89 -2.03 -1.37
N ASP A 127 -17.34 -0.79 -1.20
CA ASP A 127 -18.61 -0.46 -0.56
C ASP A 127 -19.36 0.65 -1.34
N SER A 128 -20.46 1.16 -0.78
CA SER A 128 -21.30 2.16 -1.43
C SER A 128 -20.85 3.62 -1.23
N THR A 129 -19.78 3.86 -0.48
CA THR A 129 -19.28 5.20 -0.10
C THR A 129 -17.74 5.27 -0.10
N PRO A 130 -17.07 5.00 -1.24
CA PRO A 130 -15.62 5.05 -1.36
C PRO A 130 -15.03 6.48 -1.21
#